data_AF-A0A2E7QZU4-F1
#
_entry.id   AF-A0A2E7QZU4-F1
#
_cell.length_a   1.000
_cell.length_b   1.000
_cell.length_c   1.000
_cell.angle_alpha   90.00
_cell.angle_beta   90.00
_cell.angle_gamma   90.00
#
_symmetry.space_group_name_H-M   'P 1'
#
loop_
_entity.id
_entity.type
_entity.pdbx_description
1 polymer ?
#
loop_
_entity_poly.entity_id
_entity_poly.type
_entity_poly.pdbx_seq_one_letter_code
_entity_poly.pdbx_strand_id
1 'polypeptide(L)'
;MVFYGIRSFVALDCLLVAGASLVDWEIFKRPAVRGALWMCAASVMIAISAACIRELSGAYNTFQLVFFRSAVGLLLLAPWMYRTSRLGKLSTKRLPLYLLRTSLSYTGMVCVFYGLANMPIGEVYALLFLVPIITIVLAVLLLKEKAGIEAWVACGVAFIGALIILRPGIIAITIAAIAVLVTAVTYAGTNICIKSLSKTDSPAQITFYGQLIAFPLALGPALIVWKTPVWSDLPLIFALGTLQLLAGLFHAYSVRAADARVVQPFNFVRLPASVLIAFILFSELPSPWTWLGAGMIFASSYYVLFKESTNKKAANDEEGTLGPV
;
A
#
# COMPACT_ATOMS: atom_id res chain seq x y z
N MET A 1 -23.72 -17.15 -1.85
CA MET A 1 -23.84 -16.60 -3.22
C MET A 1 -22.64 -15.75 -3.65
N VAL A 2 -21.90 -15.09 -2.74
CA VAL A 2 -20.65 -14.34 -3.04
C VAL A 2 -19.49 -15.21 -3.58
N PHE A 3 -19.49 -16.52 -3.31
CA PHE A 3 -18.36 -17.41 -3.61
C PHE A 3 -18.42 -18.16 -4.96
N TYR A 4 -19.56 -18.19 -5.65
CA TYR A 4 -19.61 -18.67 -7.05
C TYR A 4 -19.14 -17.58 -8.04
N GLY A 5 -19.16 -16.31 -7.61
CA GLY A 5 -18.69 -15.15 -8.37
C GLY A 5 -17.20 -15.14 -8.71
N ILE A 6 -16.36 -15.96 -8.08
CA ILE A 6 -14.89 -15.93 -8.27
C ILE A 6 -14.44 -16.86 -9.42
N ARG A 7 -15.16 -17.96 -9.68
CA ARG A 7 -15.02 -18.71 -10.94
C ARG A 7 -15.82 -18.04 -12.06
N SER A 8 -16.95 -17.41 -11.71
CA SER A 8 -17.71 -16.59 -12.65
C SER A 8 -17.09 -15.23 -12.94
N PHE A 9 -15.99 -14.78 -12.32
CA PHE A 9 -15.33 -13.52 -12.74
C PHE A 9 -14.48 -13.72 -14.01
N VAL A 10 -13.88 -14.91 -14.15
CA VAL A 10 -13.29 -15.36 -15.42
C VAL A 10 -14.39 -15.66 -16.47
N ALA A 11 -15.63 -15.96 -16.03
CA ALA A 11 -16.78 -16.04 -16.93
C ALA A 11 -17.46 -14.66 -17.17
N LEU A 12 -17.27 -13.67 -16.29
CA LEU A 12 -17.66 -12.28 -16.49
C LEU A 12 -16.72 -11.60 -17.48
N ASP A 13 -15.46 -12.03 -17.58
CA ASP A 13 -14.60 -11.74 -18.72
C ASP A 13 -15.22 -12.26 -20.05
N CYS A 14 -16.09 -13.28 -20.03
CA CYS A 14 -16.84 -13.71 -21.22
C CYS A 14 -18.19 -12.97 -21.39
N LEU A 15 -18.87 -12.59 -20.31
CA LEU A 15 -20.19 -11.93 -20.37
C LEU A 15 -20.11 -10.39 -20.53
N LEU A 16 -19.07 -9.73 -20.02
CA LEU A 16 -18.78 -8.32 -20.32
C LEU A 16 -18.25 -8.14 -21.75
N VAL A 17 -17.65 -9.18 -22.33
CA VAL A 17 -17.24 -9.23 -23.74
C VAL A 17 -18.43 -9.33 -24.71
N ALA A 18 -19.60 -9.77 -24.24
CA ALA A 18 -20.78 -9.97 -25.09
C ALA A 18 -21.66 -8.71 -25.28
N GLY A 19 -21.40 -7.60 -24.56
CA GLY A 19 -22.33 -6.47 -24.50
C GLY A 19 -21.77 -5.06 -24.78
N ALA A 20 -20.48 -4.89 -25.09
CA ALA A 20 -19.88 -3.55 -25.26
C ALA A 20 -19.05 -3.45 -26.55
N SER A 21 -19.73 -3.26 -27.68
CA SER A 21 -19.16 -3.25 -29.03
C SER A 21 -18.44 -1.94 -29.44
N LEU A 22 -17.88 -1.17 -28.49
CA LEU A 22 -17.22 0.12 -28.80
C LEU A 22 -15.89 0.38 -28.06
N VAL A 23 -15.34 -0.59 -27.33
CA VAL A 23 -14.03 -0.44 -26.64
C VAL A 23 -13.04 -1.46 -27.21
N ASP A 24 -11.92 -0.99 -27.77
CA ASP A 24 -10.85 -1.83 -28.34
C ASP A 24 -10.24 -2.76 -27.27
N TRP A 25 -10.79 -3.98 -27.16
CA TRP A 25 -10.42 -5.01 -26.19
C TRP A 25 -8.96 -5.51 -26.34
N GLU A 26 -8.32 -5.23 -27.48
CA GLU A 26 -6.89 -5.51 -27.72
C GLU A 26 -5.97 -4.73 -26.78
N ILE A 27 -6.37 -3.54 -26.33
CA ILE A 27 -5.57 -2.71 -25.43
C ILE A 27 -5.51 -3.33 -24.03
N PHE A 28 -6.62 -3.92 -23.56
CA PHE A 28 -6.70 -4.60 -22.25
C PHE A 28 -5.90 -5.92 -22.19
N LYS A 29 -5.62 -6.53 -23.35
CA LYS A 29 -4.74 -7.71 -23.42
C LYS A 29 -3.28 -7.37 -23.11
N ARG A 30 -2.86 -6.10 -23.26
CA ARG A 30 -1.47 -5.71 -23.01
C ARG A 30 -1.14 -5.80 -21.52
N PRO A 31 -0.10 -6.55 -21.12
CA PRO A 31 0.25 -6.74 -19.71
C PRO A 31 0.47 -5.42 -18.96
N ALA A 32 1.08 -4.44 -19.63
CA ALA A 32 1.32 -3.10 -19.11
C ALA A 32 0.03 -2.34 -18.75
N VAL A 33 -0.96 -2.31 -19.66
CA VAL A 33 -2.22 -1.60 -19.45
C VAL A 33 -3.01 -2.27 -18.33
N ARG A 34 -3.09 -3.60 -18.35
CA ARG A 34 -3.74 -4.37 -17.28
C ARG A 34 -3.10 -4.10 -15.92
N GLY A 35 -1.76 -4.09 -15.86
CA GLY A 35 -1.03 -3.75 -14.64
C GLY A 35 -1.35 -2.34 -14.13
N ALA A 36 -1.34 -1.35 -15.02
CA ALA A 36 -1.68 0.03 -14.69
C ALA A 36 -3.11 0.16 -14.12
N LEU A 37 -4.10 -0.46 -14.78
CA LEU A 37 -5.49 -0.44 -14.33
C LEU A 37 -5.68 -1.06 -12.96
N TRP A 38 -5.04 -2.21 -12.70
CA TRP A 38 -5.07 -2.83 -11.37
C TRP A 38 -4.45 -1.92 -10.30
N MET A 39 -3.36 -1.22 -10.62
CA MET A 39 -2.73 -0.28 -9.69
C MET A 39 -3.61 0.95 -9.42
N CYS A 40 -4.26 1.50 -10.45
CA CYS A 40 -5.22 2.58 -10.30
C CYS A 40 -6.40 2.16 -9.42
N ALA A 41 -6.99 0.99 -9.69
CA ALA A 41 -8.09 0.44 -8.89
C ALA A 41 -7.69 0.24 -7.43
N ALA A 42 -6.51 -0.32 -7.17
CA ALA A 42 -5.96 -0.46 -5.82
C ALA A 42 -5.82 0.90 -5.12
N SER A 43 -5.31 1.90 -5.83
CA SER A 43 -5.08 3.25 -5.32
C SER A 43 -6.39 3.95 -4.94
N VAL A 44 -7.42 3.84 -5.79
CA VAL A 44 -8.76 4.38 -5.51
C VAL A 44 -9.40 3.66 -4.33
N MET A 45 -9.32 2.33 -4.25
CA MET A 45 -9.85 1.57 -3.11
C MET A 45 -9.19 1.96 -1.79
N ILE A 46 -7.88 2.20 -1.79
CA ILE A 46 -7.17 2.70 -0.61
C ILE A 46 -7.69 4.09 -0.23
N ALA A 47 -7.88 4.97 -1.20
CA ALA A 47 -8.41 6.30 -0.96
C ALA A 47 -9.84 6.28 -0.40
N ILE A 48 -10.72 5.40 -0.91
CA ILE A 48 -12.08 5.21 -0.35
C ILE A 48 -11.98 4.66 1.08
N SER A 49 -11.08 3.72 1.34
CA SER A 49 -10.92 3.17 2.70
C SER A 49 -10.49 4.21 3.72
N ALA A 50 -9.77 5.27 3.30
CA ALA A 50 -9.41 6.38 4.18
C ALA A 50 -10.64 7.17 4.66
N ALA A 51 -11.65 7.35 3.81
CA ALA A 51 -12.92 7.94 4.23
C ALA A 51 -13.63 7.06 5.26
N CYS A 52 -13.67 5.74 5.05
CA CYS A 52 -14.24 4.82 6.05
C CYS A 52 -13.51 4.91 7.40
N ILE A 53 -12.18 5.05 7.38
CA ILE A 53 -11.39 5.23 8.61
C ILE A 53 -11.78 6.53 9.29
N ARG A 54 -11.84 7.65 8.57
CA ARG A 54 -12.19 8.96 9.12
C ARG A 54 -13.57 8.93 9.79
N GLU A 55 -14.58 8.44 9.09
CA GLU A 55 -15.96 8.33 9.60
C GLU A 55 -16.02 7.49 10.89
N LEU A 56 -15.35 6.33 10.91
CA LEU A 56 -15.36 5.46 12.08
C LEU A 56 -14.49 5.97 13.23
N SER A 57 -13.54 6.88 12.98
CA SER A 57 -12.59 7.36 13.99
C SER A 57 -13.25 8.23 15.08
N GLY A 58 -14.41 8.81 14.81
CA GLY A 58 -15.19 9.52 15.84
C GLY A 58 -15.82 8.57 16.87
N ALA A 59 -16.10 7.32 16.47
CA ALA A 59 -16.80 6.35 17.31
C ALA A 59 -15.88 5.29 17.93
N TYR A 60 -14.78 4.93 17.26
CA TYR A 60 -13.89 3.83 17.64
C TYR A 60 -12.44 4.28 17.72
N ASN A 61 -11.69 3.68 18.66
CA ASN A 61 -10.27 3.94 18.76
C ASN A 61 -9.50 3.34 17.56
N THR A 62 -8.42 3.99 17.14
CA THR A 62 -7.52 3.53 16.08
C THR A 62 -7.11 2.05 16.23
N PHE A 63 -6.79 1.58 17.43
CA PHE A 63 -6.42 0.18 17.67
C PHE A 63 -7.56 -0.79 17.31
N GLN A 64 -8.82 -0.41 17.59
CA GLN A 64 -9.98 -1.20 17.22
C GLN A 64 -10.20 -1.21 15.70
N LEU A 65 -10.03 -0.07 15.02
CA LEU A 65 -10.15 0.01 13.56
C LEU A 65 -9.13 -0.88 12.85
N VAL A 66 -7.89 -0.90 13.35
CA VAL A 66 -6.84 -1.80 12.86
C VAL A 66 -7.23 -3.26 13.08
N PHE A 67 -7.78 -3.58 14.24
CA PHE A 67 -8.29 -4.92 14.53
C PHE A 67 -9.43 -5.31 13.59
N PHE A 68 -10.47 -4.49 13.42
CA PHE A 68 -11.60 -4.80 12.56
C PHE A 68 -11.19 -5.03 11.11
N ARG A 69 -10.31 -4.18 10.57
CA ARG A 69 -9.76 -4.38 9.22
C ARG A 69 -9.01 -5.71 9.10
N SER A 70 -8.21 -6.05 10.12
CA SER A 70 -7.44 -7.31 10.13
C SER A 70 -8.37 -8.53 10.27
N ALA A 71 -9.40 -8.44 11.10
CA ALA A 71 -10.39 -9.48 11.33
C ALA A 71 -11.22 -9.76 10.06
N VAL A 72 -11.75 -8.71 9.42
CA VAL A 72 -12.50 -8.84 8.16
C VAL A 72 -11.58 -9.36 7.05
N GLY A 73 -10.36 -8.85 6.95
CA GLY A 73 -9.38 -9.32 5.98
C GLY A 73 -9.07 -10.81 6.14
N LEU A 74 -8.87 -11.28 7.38
CA LEU A 74 -8.64 -12.69 7.68
C LEU A 74 -9.88 -13.54 7.40
N LEU A 75 -11.07 -13.08 7.81
CA LEU A 75 -12.34 -13.76 7.58
C LEU A 75 -12.60 -14.02 6.09
N LEU A 76 -12.26 -13.06 5.24
CA LEU A 76 -12.45 -13.16 3.79
C LEU A 76 -11.34 -13.95 3.10
N LEU A 77 -10.10 -13.87 3.58
CA LEU A 77 -8.96 -14.57 3.00
C LEU A 77 -8.89 -16.05 3.40
N ALA A 78 -9.31 -16.39 4.62
CA ALA A 78 -9.18 -17.73 5.19
C ALA A 78 -9.86 -18.84 4.35
N PRO A 79 -11.10 -18.68 3.83
CA PRO A 79 -11.74 -19.71 3.00
C PRO A 79 -11.02 -19.96 1.68
N TRP A 80 -10.48 -18.90 1.06
CA TRP A 80 -9.72 -19.01 -0.19
C TRP A 80 -8.42 -19.77 0.03
N MET A 81 -7.76 -19.49 1.16
CA MET A 81 -6.51 -20.15 1.54
C MET A 81 -6.68 -21.62 1.88
N TYR A 82 -7.73 -21.96 2.65
CA TYR A 82 -8.04 -23.35 2.97
C TYR A 82 -8.24 -24.21 1.72
N ARG A 83 -8.80 -23.62 0.65
CA ARG A 83 -9.04 -24.33 -0.63
C ARG A 83 -7.82 -24.40 -1.55
N THR A 84 -6.95 -23.39 -1.51
CA THR A 84 -5.87 -23.22 -2.50
C THR A 84 -4.50 -23.69 -1.98
N SER A 85 -4.27 -23.59 -0.67
CA SER A 85 -3.01 -23.99 -0.06
C SER A 85 -3.13 -25.41 0.49
N ARG A 86 -2.33 -26.35 -0.05
CA ARG A 86 -2.00 -27.58 0.70
C ARG A 86 -1.23 -27.14 1.95
N LEU A 87 -1.93 -26.99 3.08
CA LEU A 87 -1.44 -26.45 4.35
C LEU A 87 -0.10 -27.07 4.80
N GLY A 88 0.22 -28.30 4.36
CA GLY A 88 1.49 -28.98 4.62
C GLY A 88 2.76 -28.41 3.96
N LYS A 89 2.68 -27.45 3.02
CA LYS A 89 3.87 -26.76 2.46
C LYS A 89 4.15 -25.39 3.10
N LEU A 90 3.38 -25.00 4.11
CA LEU A 90 3.51 -23.73 4.83
C LEU A 90 4.44 -23.86 6.04
N SER A 91 5.64 -24.40 5.86
CA SER A 91 6.68 -24.35 6.88
C SER A 91 7.71 -23.31 6.47
N THR A 92 7.85 -22.24 7.25
CA THR A 92 8.89 -21.23 7.04
C THR A 92 9.92 -21.29 8.16
N LYS A 93 11.20 -21.31 7.78
CA LYS A 93 12.32 -21.22 8.75
C LYS A 93 12.62 -19.77 9.17
N ARG A 94 11.93 -18.79 8.58
CA ARG A 94 12.20 -17.34 8.76
C ARG A 94 11.12 -16.64 9.58
N LEU A 95 10.51 -17.33 10.53
CA LEU A 95 9.47 -16.76 11.41
C LEU A 95 9.89 -15.45 12.11
N PRO A 96 11.14 -15.26 12.58
CA PRO A 96 11.56 -13.98 13.16
C PRO A 96 11.43 -12.80 12.19
N LEU A 97 11.71 -13.01 10.90
CA LEU A 97 11.59 -11.96 9.89
C LEU A 97 10.11 -11.64 9.59
N TYR A 98 9.22 -12.63 9.66
CA TYR A 98 7.78 -12.41 9.59
C TYR A 98 7.25 -11.61 10.78
N LEU A 99 7.71 -11.90 12.00
CA LEU A 99 7.36 -11.15 13.21
C LEU A 99 7.83 -9.70 13.11
N LEU A 100 9.08 -9.46 12.72
CA LEU A 100 9.61 -8.10 12.51
C LEU A 100 8.81 -7.35 11.44
N ARG A 101 8.63 -7.96 10.26
CA ARG A 101 7.88 -7.39 9.13
C ARG A 101 6.47 -6.99 9.54
N THR A 102 5.78 -7.86 10.27
CA THR A 102 4.39 -7.65 10.67
C THR A 102 4.28 -6.65 11.80
N SER A 103 5.24 -6.61 12.73
CA SER A 103 5.30 -5.60 13.78
C SER A 103 5.50 -4.21 13.19
N LEU A 104 6.46 -4.05 12.27
CA LEU A 104 6.67 -2.79 11.53
C LEU A 104 5.41 -2.38 10.77
N SER A 105 4.80 -3.31 10.03
CA SER A 105 3.59 -3.02 9.26
C SER A 105 2.41 -2.66 10.16
N TYR A 106 2.27 -3.30 11.31
CA TYR A 106 1.23 -3.01 12.29
C TYR A 106 1.41 -1.62 12.90
N THR A 107 2.63 -1.29 13.35
CA THR A 107 2.95 0.04 13.87
C THR A 107 2.66 1.12 12.83
N GLY A 108 3.11 0.93 11.59
CA GLY A 108 2.81 1.87 10.51
C GLY A 108 1.31 2.01 10.23
N MET A 109 0.57 0.91 10.33
CA MET A 109 -0.88 0.91 10.11
C MET A 109 -1.64 1.63 11.23
N VAL A 110 -1.26 1.44 12.49
CA VAL A 110 -1.81 2.20 13.62
C VAL A 110 -1.53 3.69 13.44
N CYS A 111 -0.27 4.04 13.14
CA CYS A 111 0.12 5.44 12.97
C CYS A 111 -0.59 6.12 11.78
N VAL A 112 -0.81 5.42 10.66
CA VAL A 112 -1.50 6.02 9.50
C VAL A 112 -2.99 6.15 9.74
N PHE A 113 -3.61 5.19 10.44
CA PHE A 113 -5.02 5.31 10.81
C PHE A 113 -5.20 6.48 11.79
N TYR A 114 -4.27 6.66 12.73
CA TYR A 114 -4.27 7.83 13.61
C TYR A 114 -4.07 9.14 12.82
N GLY A 115 -3.18 9.15 11.82
CA GLY A 115 -3.01 10.29 10.90
C GLY A 115 -4.28 10.63 10.13
N LEU A 116 -4.92 9.62 9.52
CA LEU A 116 -6.19 9.75 8.79
C LEU A 116 -7.35 10.18 9.69
N ALA A 117 -7.28 9.88 10.99
CA ALA A 117 -8.27 10.33 11.96
C ALA A 117 -8.11 11.81 12.36
N ASN A 118 -6.89 12.36 12.30
CA ASN A 118 -6.54 13.64 12.94
C ASN A 118 -5.91 14.71 12.03
N MET A 119 -5.70 14.43 10.74
CA MET A 119 -5.07 15.36 9.79
C MET A 119 -5.73 15.22 8.41
N PRO A 120 -5.78 16.27 7.56
CA PRO A 120 -6.42 16.18 6.24
C PRO A 120 -5.91 15.01 5.41
N ILE A 121 -6.83 14.25 4.81
CA ILE A 121 -6.53 12.98 4.12
C ILE A 121 -5.47 13.17 3.02
N GLY A 122 -5.56 14.28 2.28
CA GLY A 122 -4.59 14.61 1.23
C GLY A 122 -3.16 14.83 1.76
N GLU A 123 -3.01 15.46 2.93
CA GLU A 123 -1.69 15.68 3.55
C GLU A 123 -1.07 14.37 4.03
N VAL A 124 -1.89 13.46 4.58
CA VAL A 124 -1.46 12.12 4.97
C VAL A 124 -0.85 11.38 3.77
N TYR A 125 -1.58 11.30 2.66
CA TYR A 125 -1.08 10.57 1.49
C TYR A 125 0.09 11.26 0.79
N ALA A 126 0.16 12.59 0.80
CA ALA A 126 1.32 13.32 0.29
C ALA A 126 2.60 12.96 1.06
N LEU A 127 2.53 12.91 2.40
CA LEU A 127 3.67 12.49 3.23
C LEU A 127 4.03 11.01 3.05
N LEU A 128 3.03 10.14 2.81
CA LEU A 128 3.31 8.71 2.55
C LEU A 128 4.05 8.45 1.24
N PHE A 129 4.11 9.40 0.31
CA PHE A 129 4.98 9.30 -0.86
C PHE A 129 6.48 9.43 -0.53
N LEU A 130 6.84 9.64 0.75
CA LEU A 130 8.19 9.47 1.24
C LEU A 130 8.60 7.99 1.40
N VAL A 131 7.65 7.05 1.46
CA VAL A 131 7.95 5.62 1.66
C VAL A 131 8.98 5.09 0.65
N PRO A 132 8.88 5.32 -0.68
CA PRO A 132 9.87 4.84 -1.65
C PRO A 132 11.26 5.41 -1.39
N ILE A 133 11.35 6.71 -1.10
CA ILE A 133 12.60 7.42 -0.82
C ILE A 133 13.27 6.87 0.45
N ILE A 134 12.50 6.73 1.54
CA ILE A 134 13.01 6.14 2.79
C ILE A 134 13.39 4.67 2.58
N THR A 135 12.67 3.94 1.73
CA THR A 135 13.01 2.55 1.38
C THR A 135 14.39 2.47 0.73
N ILE A 136 14.72 3.40 -0.18
CA ILE A 136 16.03 3.48 -0.82
C ILE A 136 17.11 3.77 0.23
N VAL A 137 16.92 4.78 1.07
CA VAL A 137 17.87 5.12 2.15
C VAL A 137 18.12 3.94 3.07
N LEU A 138 17.05 3.28 3.54
CA LEU A 138 17.18 2.11 4.42
C LEU A 138 17.80 0.91 3.69
N ALA A 139 17.57 0.74 2.39
CA ALA A 139 18.21 -0.31 1.61
C ALA A 139 19.73 -0.09 1.51
N VAL A 140 20.18 1.15 1.34
CA VAL A 140 21.61 1.49 1.39
C VAL A 140 22.21 1.18 2.76
N LEU A 141 21.55 1.60 3.83
CA LEU A 141 22.07 1.44 5.20
C LEU A 141 22.07 -0.02 5.68
N LEU A 142 20.98 -0.75 5.44
CA LEU A 142 20.77 -2.10 5.99
C LEU A 142 21.24 -3.20 5.05
N LEU A 143 21.07 -3.03 3.73
CA LEU A 143 21.44 -4.05 2.73
C LEU A 143 22.81 -3.75 2.09
N LYS A 144 23.42 -2.60 2.42
CA LYS A 144 24.69 -2.14 1.82
C LYS A 144 24.62 -2.04 0.28
N GLU A 145 23.42 -1.77 -0.24
CA GLU A 145 23.21 -1.49 -1.66
C GLU A 145 23.84 -0.14 -2.01
N LYS A 146 24.46 -0.03 -3.19
CA LYS A 146 25.04 1.24 -3.66
C LYS A 146 23.93 2.12 -4.24
N ALA A 147 23.70 3.30 -3.64
CA ALA A 147 22.86 4.33 -4.23
C ALA A 147 23.71 5.31 -5.05
N GLY A 148 23.25 5.61 -6.26
CA GLY A 148 23.82 6.66 -7.10
C GLY A 148 23.57 8.05 -6.52
N ILE A 149 24.32 9.05 -7.00
CA ILE A 149 24.19 10.45 -6.57
C ILE A 149 22.76 10.98 -6.79
N GLU A 150 22.08 10.46 -7.79
CA GLU A 150 20.72 10.80 -8.18
C GLU A 150 19.68 10.40 -7.14
N ALA A 151 19.87 9.24 -6.50
CA ALA A 151 19.02 8.80 -5.42
C ALA A 151 19.16 9.72 -4.19
N TRP A 152 20.39 10.18 -3.90
CA TRP A 152 20.64 11.14 -2.82
C TRP A 152 20.05 12.52 -3.10
N VAL A 153 20.18 13.03 -4.33
CA VAL A 153 19.54 14.28 -4.75
C VAL A 153 18.03 14.18 -4.63
N ALA A 154 17.43 13.07 -5.10
CA ALA A 154 16.01 12.83 -4.95
C ALA A 154 15.56 12.73 -3.49
N CYS A 155 16.37 12.13 -2.61
CA CYS A 155 16.11 12.15 -1.17
C CYS A 155 16.08 13.58 -0.61
N GLY A 156 17.04 14.42 -1.00
CA GLY A 156 17.08 15.83 -0.61
C GLY A 156 15.83 16.59 -1.06
N VAL A 157 15.44 16.43 -2.33
CA VAL A 157 14.22 17.07 -2.89
C VAL A 157 12.96 16.59 -2.18
N ALA A 158 12.81 15.29 -1.94
CA ALA A 158 11.68 14.72 -1.21
C ALA A 158 11.61 15.24 0.23
N PHE A 159 12.76 15.34 0.89
CA PHE A 159 12.85 15.86 2.26
C PHE A 159 12.44 17.34 2.32
N ILE A 160 12.89 18.17 1.38
CA ILE A 160 12.44 19.57 1.28
C ILE A 160 10.93 19.62 1.03
N GLY A 161 10.40 18.78 0.14
CA GLY A 161 8.97 18.67 -0.10
C GLY A 161 8.18 18.32 1.17
N ALA A 162 8.70 17.40 2.00
CA ALA A 162 8.10 17.07 3.29
C ALA A 162 8.11 18.25 4.27
N LEU A 163 9.22 19.00 4.34
CA LEU A 163 9.32 20.21 5.16
C LEU A 163 8.32 21.29 4.71
N ILE A 164 8.09 21.43 3.41
CA ILE A 164 7.09 22.35 2.84
C ILE A 164 5.67 21.94 3.23
N ILE A 165 5.36 20.64 3.31
CA ILE A 165 4.04 20.17 3.78
C ILE A 165 3.89 20.46 5.28
N LEU A 166 4.91 20.09 6.08
CA LEU A 166 4.87 20.17 7.54
C LEU A 166 4.98 21.61 8.08
N ARG A 167 5.63 22.52 7.33
CA ARG A 167 5.84 23.93 7.68
C ARG A 167 6.31 24.12 9.13
N PRO A 168 7.41 23.45 9.54
CA PRO A 168 7.91 23.57 10.90
C PRO A 168 8.27 25.04 11.20
N GLY A 169 7.86 25.54 12.36
CA GLY A 169 8.09 26.93 12.79
C GLY A 169 7.02 27.93 12.35
N ILE A 170 6.16 27.57 11.40
CA ILE A 170 4.96 28.35 11.05
C ILE A 170 3.74 27.74 11.74
N ILE A 171 3.63 26.41 11.71
CA ILE A 171 2.54 25.65 12.35
C ILE A 171 3.16 24.65 13.33
N ALA A 172 2.46 24.40 14.43
CA ALA A 172 2.84 23.36 15.36
C ALA A 172 2.81 21.98 14.68
N ILE A 173 3.90 21.23 14.79
CA ILE A 173 3.94 19.85 14.29
C ILE A 173 3.02 19.01 15.17
N THR A 174 1.95 18.49 14.58
CA THR A 174 0.98 17.67 15.29
C THR A 174 1.50 16.25 15.50
N ILE A 175 1.00 15.59 16.55
CA ILE A 175 1.28 14.17 16.80
C ILE A 175 0.84 13.32 15.59
N ALA A 176 -0.23 13.73 14.89
CA ALA A 176 -0.71 13.08 13.68
C ALA A 176 0.33 13.12 12.55
N ALA A 177 0.97 14.27 12.32
CA ALA A 177 2.03 14.40 11.33
C ALA A 177 3.24 13.51 11.66
N ILE A 178 3.66 13.49 12.93
CA ILE A 178 4.75 12.61 13.40
C ILE A 178 4.37 11.14 13.17
N ALA A 179 3.14 10.75 13.50
CA ALA A 179 2.65 9.40 13.27
C ALA A 179 2.75 9.01 11.78
N VAL A 180 2.33 9.88 10.86
CA VAL A 180 2.43 9.61 9.41
C VAL A 180 3.89 9.46 8.96
N LEU A 181 4.82 10.25 9.50
CA LEU A 181 6.24 10.07 9.23
C LEU A 181 6.77 8.74 9.76
N VAL A 182 6.35 8.33 10.97
CA VAL A 182 6.66 7.00 11.53
C VAL A 182 6.11 5.91 10.62
N THR A 183 4.89 6.04 10.09
CA THR A 183 4.38 5.12 9.07
C THR A 183 5.32 5.01 7.88
N ALA A 184 5.81 6.14 7.37
CA ALA A 184 6.66 6.12 6.18
C ALA A 184 7.95 5.31 6.43
N VAL A 185 8.54 5.47 7.61
CA VAL A 185 9.74 4.73 8.05
C VAL A 185 9.44 3.24 8.28
N THR A 186 8.38 2.91 9.02
CA THR A 186 8.05 1.50 9.31
C THR A 186 7.63 0.75 8.06
N TYR A 187 6.88 1.37 7.15
CA TYR A 187 6.52 0.76 5.85
C TYR A 187 7.72 0.58 4.94
N ALA A 188 8.70 1.50 4.97
CA ALA A 188 9.97 1.29 4.28
C ALA A 188 10.73 0.07 4.84
N GLY A 189 10.77 -0.09 6.17
CA GLY A 189 11.31 -1.29 6.81
C GLY A 189 10.53 -2.57 6.45
N THR A 190 9.20 -2.50 6.37
CA THR A 190 8.34 -3.59 5.88
C THR A 190 8.69 -3.97 4.45
N ASN A 191 8.91 -3.01 3.56
CA ASN A 191 9.31 -3.25 2.17
C ASN A 191 10.63 -4.00 2.08
N ILE A 192 11.61 -3.64 2.92
CA ILE A 192 12.90 -4.33 3.00
C ILE A 192 12.72 -5.78 3.46
N CYS A 193 11.91 -6.01 4.49
CA CYS A 193 11.62 -7.37 4.95
C CYS A 193 10.93 -8.20 3.87
N ILE A 194 9.96 -7.62 3.14
CA ILE A 194 9.29 -8.27 2.02
C ILE A 194 10.29 -8.61 0.92
N LYS A 195 11.18 -7.68 0.52
CA LYS A 195 12.23 -7.92 -0.48
C LYS A 195 13.12 -9.11 -0.10
N SER A 196 13.44 -9.25 1.19
CA SER A 196 14.23 -10.39 1.70
C SER A 196 13.45 -11.70 1.72
N LEU A 197 12.17 -11.68 2.11
CA LEU A 197 11.28 -12.84 2.13
C LEU A 197 10.93 -13.34 0.73
N SER A 198 10.74 -12.44 -0.23
CA SER A 198 10.41 -12.79 -1.63
C SER A 198 11.52 -13.55 -2.36
N LYS A 199 12.74 -13.63 -1.80
CA LYS A 199 13.82 -14.49 -2.32
C LYS A 199 13.58 -15.97 -2.05
N THR A 200 12.78 -16.31 -1.04
CA THR A 200 12.57 -17.70 -0.59
C THR A 200 11.10 -18.13 -0.62
N ASP A 201 10.20 -17.19 -0.35
CA ASP A 201 8.80 -17.47 -0.09
C ASP A 201 7.90 -16.86 -1.18
N SER A 202 6.82 -17.55 -1.53
CA SER A 202 5.86 -17.05 -2.51
C SER A 202 5.06 -15.84 -1.98
N PRO A 203 4.56 -14.94 -2.84
CA PRO A 203 3.73 -13.79 -2.42
C PRO A 203 2.48 -14.18 -1.60
N ALA A 204 1.89 -15.34 -1.91
CA ALA A 204 0.75 -15.87 -1.18
C ALA A 204 1.11 -16.27 0.26
N GLN A 205 2.27 -16.93 0.46
CA GLN A 205 2.80 -17.24 1.79
C GLN A 205 3.10 -15.96 2.58
N ILE A 206 3.74 -14.98 1.92
CA ILE A 206 4.10 -13.73 2.59
C ILE A 206 2.86 -12.97 3.09
N THR A 207 1.80 -12.95 2.28
CA THR A 207 0.53 -12.32 2.63
C THR A 207 -0.16 -13.07 3.76
N PHE A 208 -0.17 -14.41 3.71
CA PHE A 208 -0.80 -15.25 4.72
C PHE A 208 -0.20 -15.06 6.10
N TYR A 209 1.12 -15.26 6.25
CA TYR A 209 1.78 -15.10 7.53
C TYR A 209 1.64 -13.67 8.06
N GLY A 210 1.66 -12.68 7.17
CA GLY A 210 1.37 -11.29 7.54
C GLY A 210 0.01 -11.15 8.21
N GLN A 211 -1.06 -11.66 7.61
CA GLN A 211 -2.42 -11.57 8.17
C GLN A 211 -2.60 -12.43 9.42
N LEU A 212 -2.01 -13.63 9.42
CA LEU A 212 -2.07 -14.56 10.55
C LEU A 212 -1.41 -13.98 11.81
N ILE A 213 -0.28 -13.28 11.66
CA ILE A 213 0.45 -12.63 12.76
C ILE A 213 -0.19 -11.28 13.11
N ALA A 214 -0.71 -10.54 12.12
CA ALA A 214 -1.30 -9.22 12.35
C ALA A 214 -2.58 -9.29 13.20
N PHE A 215 -3.39 -10.34 13.04
CA PHE A 215 -4.64 -10.51 13.79
C PHE A 215 -4.44 -10.54 15.32
N PRO A 216 -3.63 -11.45 15.90
CA PRO A 216 -3.39 -11.46 17.36
C PRO A 216 -2.65 -10.21 17.83
N LEU A 217 -1.74 -9.67 17.00
CA LEU A 217 -1.04 -8.43 17.32
C LEU A 217 -1.99 -7.22 17.42
N ALA A 218 -3.03 -7.19 16.58
CA ALA A 218 -4.07 -6.16 16.63
C ALA A 218 -5.09 -6.38 17.75
N LEU A 219 -5.40 -7.64 18.08
CA LEU A 219 -6.38 -7.99 19.10
C LEU A 219 -5.97 -7.49 20.48
N GLY A 220 -4.70 -7.66 20.88
CA GLY A 220 -4.22 -7.28 22.21
C GLY A 220 -4.54 -5.83 22.59
N PRO A 221 -4.06 -4.83 21.83
CA PRO A 221 -4.39 -3.42 22.10
C PRO A 221 -5.87 -3.09 21.92
N ALA A 222 -6.55 -3.73 20.96
CA ALA A 222 -7.98 -3.48 20.74
C ALA A 222 -8.85 -3.89 21.94
N LEU A 223 -8.49 -4.96 22.66
CA LEU A 223 -9.20 -5.40 23.87
C LEU A 223 -9.13 -4.38 25.01
N ILE A 224 -8.03 -3.62 25.10
CA ILE A 224 -7.84 -2.60 26.16
C ILE A 224 -8.78 -1.40 25.93
N VAL A 225 -9.00 -1.02 24.68
CA VAL A 225 -9.83 0.12 24.28
C VAL A 225 -11.17 -0.33 23.69
N TRP A 226 -11.64 -1.52 24.05
CA TRP A 226 -12.74 -2.17 23.35
C TRP A 226 -14.07 -1.47 23.59
N LYS A 227 -14.64 -0.96 22.51
CA LYS A 227 -16.03 -0.57 22.36
C LYS A 227 -16.72 -1.50 21.38
N THR A 228 -17.80 -2.14 21.82
CA THR A 228 -18.58 -3.05 20.98
C THR A 228 -19.21 -2.29 19.79
N PRO A 229 -19.02 -2.75 18.55
CA PRO A 229 -19.62 -2.11 17.39
C PRO A 229 -21.14 -2.09 17.44
N VAL A 230 -21.72 -0.96 17.06
CA VAL A 230 -23.16 -0.84 16.82
C VAL A 230 -23.49 -1.46 15.46
N TRP A 231 -24.67 -2.07 15.33
CA TRP A 231 -25.13 -2.72 14.10
C TRP A 231 -25.11 -1.78 12.87
N SER A 232 -25.33 -0.48 13.07
CA SER A 232 -25.28 0.53 12.01
C SER A 232 -23.87 0.75 11.43
N ASP A 233 -22.82 0.48 12.20
CA ASP A 233 -21.43 0.71 11.77
C ASP A 233 -20.83 -0.52 11.09
N LEU A 234 -21.46 -1.70 11.23
CA LEU A 234 -20.98 -2.94 10.64
C LEU A 234 -20.80 -2.87 9.12
N PRO A 235 -21.71 -2.29 8.31
CA PRO A 235 -21.49 -2.15 6.88
C PRO A 235 -20.21 -1.38 6.56
N LEU A 236 -19.92 -0.30 7.28
CA LEU A 236 -18.73 0.53 7.08
C LEU A 236 -17.45 -0.16 7.56
N ILE A 237 -17.53 -0.92 8.65
CA ILE A 237 -16.45 -1.78 9.14
C ILE A 237 -16.10 -2.88 8.13
N PHE A 238 -17.12 -3.55 7.57
CA PHE A 238 -16.92 -4.53 6.51
C PHE A 238 -16.38 -3.88 5.24
N ALA A 239 -16.87 -2.70 4.86
CA ALA A 239 -16.35 -1.92 3.73
C ALA A 239 -14.86 -1.59 3.91
N LEU A 240 -14.45 -1.11 5.10
CA LEU A 240 -13.05 -0.85 5.42
C LEU A 240 -12.16 -2.07 5.20
N GLY A 241 -12.53 -3.22 5.77
CA GLY A 241 -11.75 -4.45 5.64
C GLY A 241 -11.71 -5.00 4.20
N THR A 242 -12.86 -5.00 3.52
CA THR A 242 -12.99 -5.47 2.13
C THR A 242 -12.21 -4.60 1.15
N LEU A 243 -12.37 -3.28 1.19
CA LEU A 243 -11.66 -2.34 0.32
C LEU A 243 -10.15 -2.49 0.44
N GLN A 244 -9.65 -2.63 1.67
CA GLN A 244 -8.23 -2.80 1.92
C GLN A 244 -7.70 -4.16 1.49
N LEU A 245 -8.48 -5.23 1.66
CA LEU A 245 -8.13 -6.55 1.13
C LEU A 245 -8.07 -6.53 -0.40
N LEU A 246 -9.12 -6.00 -1.06
CA LEU A 246 -9.19 -5.90 -2.51
C LEU A 246 -8.08 -5.02 -3.07
N ALA A 247 -7.79 -3.88 -2.44
CA ALA A 247 -6.66 -3.04 -2.83
C ALA A 247 -5.33 -3.78 -2.77
N GLY A 248 -5.09 -4.55 -1.70
CA GLY A 248 -3.89 -5.39 -1.59
C GLY A 248 -3.80 -6.45 -2.70
N LEU A 249 -4.92 -7.08 -3.03
CA LEU A 249 -4.99 -8.07 -4.13
C LEU A 249 -4.75 -7.42 -5.49
N PHE A 250 -5.40 -6.30 -5.80
CA PHE A 250 -5.21 -5.56 -7.04
C PHE A 250 -3.77 -5.04 -7.16
N HIS A 251 -3.18 -4.56 -6.07
CA HIS A 251 -1.77 -4.21 -6.04
C HIS A 251 -0.89 -5.43 -6.37
N ALA A 252 -1.14 -6.59 -5.77
CA ALA A 252 -0.39 -7.81 -6.09
C ALA A 252 -0.57 -8.25 -7.56
N TYR A 253 -1.78 -8.15 -8.11
CA TYR A 253 -2.05 -8.45 -9.51
C TYR A 253 -1.40 -7.44 -10.47
N SER A 254 -1.30 -6.17 -10.10
CA SER A 254 -0.64 -5.15 -10.91
C SER A 254 0.84 -5.48 -11.12
N VAL A 255 1.56 -5.79 -10.04
CA VAL A 255 2.99 -6.12 -10.04
C VAL A 255 3.25 -7.49 -10.70
N ARG A 256 2.25 -8.39 -10.70
CA ARG A 256 2.32 -9.65 -11.46
C ARG A 256 2.06 -9.46 -12.95
N ALA A 257 1.21 -8.51 -13.32
CA ALA A 257 0.80 -8.30 -14.71
C ALA A 257 1.89 -7.60 -15.53
N ALA A 258 2.62 -6.67 -14.94
CA ALA A 258 3.71 -5.94 -15.61
C ALA A 258 4.83 -5.58 -14.64
N ASP A 259 5.99 -5.23 -15.18
CA ASP A 259 7.15 -4.79 -14.42
C ASP A 259 6.78 -3.65 -13.45
N ALA A 260 7.34 -3.70 -12.23
CA ALA A 260 7.16 -2.67 -11.22
C ALA A 260 7.43 -1.26 -11.79
N ARG A 261 8.40 -1.10 -12.68
CA ARG A 261 8.69 0.17 -13.37
C ARG A 261 7.46 0.76 -14.06
N VAL A 262 6.67 -0.09 -14.71
CA VAL A 262 5.50 0.34 -15.50
C VAL A 262 4.34 0.68 -14.59
N VAL A 263 4.12 -0.12 -13.54
CA VAL A 263 2.91 0.00 -12.70
C VAL A 263 3.08 0.96 -11.52
N GLN A 264 4.27 1.10 -10.95
CA GLN A 264 4.49 1.94 -9.76
C GLN A 264 4.11 3.42 -9.95
N PRO A 265 4.34 4.06 -11.11
CA PRO A 265 3.85 5.43 -11.35
C PRO A 265 2.34 5.59 -11.16
N PHE A 266 1.55 4.55 -11.46
CA PHE A 266 0.10 4.59 -11.29
C PHE A 266 -0.34 4.55 -9.83
N ASN A 267 0.54 4.15 -8.92
CA ASN A 267 0.27 4.20 -7.48
C ASN A 267 0.10 5.65 -6.98
N PHE A 268 0.66 6.63 -7.70
CA PHE A 268 0.52 8.04 -7.37
C PHE A 268 -0.90 8.59 -7.63
N VAL A 269 -1.73 7.89 -8.42
CA VAL A 269 -3.18 8.20 -8.59
C VAL A 269 -3.91 8.22 -7.25
N ARG A 270 -3.35 7.56 -6.24
CA ARG A 270 -3.89 7.56 -4.87
C ARG A 270 -4.06 8.97 -4.29
N LEU A 271 -3.14 9.90 -4.56
CA LEU A 271 -3.21 11.26 -4.02
C LEU A 271 -4.38 12.07 -4.64
N PRO A 272 -4.52 12.23 -5.96
CA PRO A 272 -5.67 12.94 -6.52
C PRO A 272 -6.98 12.24 -6.17
N ALA A 273 -7.02 10.90 -6.12
CA ALA A 273 -8.20 10.16 -5.67
C ALA A 273 -8.56 10.46 -4.21
N SER A 274 -7.58 10.51 -3.31
CA SER A 274 -7.82 10.79 -1.89
C SER A 274 -8.24 12.23 -1.64
N VAL A 275 -7.68 13.18 -2.39
CA VAL A 275 -8.10 14.60 -2.35
C VAL A 275 -9.52 14.76 -2.86
N LEU A 276 -9.88 14.10 -3.96
CA LEU A 276 -11.25 14.16 -4.50
C LEU A 276 -12.27 13.59 -3.49
N ILE A 277 -11.95 12.45 -2.88
CA ILE A 277 -12.81 11.84 -1.85
C ILE A 277 -12.89 12.72 -0.61
N ALA A 278 -11.76 13.31 -0.18
CA ALA A 278 -11.72 14.23 0.95
C ALA A 278 -12.59 15.47 0.72
N PHE A 279 -12.55 16.01 -0.50
CA PHE A 279 -13.37 17.15 -0.89
C PHE A 279 -14.87 16.80 -0.93
N ILE A 280 -15.24 15.68 -1.57
CA ILE A 280 -16.65 15.29 -1.71
C ILE A 280 -17.30 14.95 -0.37
N LEU A 281 -16.59 14.23 0.51
CA LEU A 281 -17.17 13.72 1.75
C LEU A 281 -16.97 14.64 2.95
N PHE A 282 -15.84 15.34 3.02
CA PHE A 282 -15.45 16.14 4.19
C PHE A 282 -15.30 17.63 3.88
N SER A 283 -15.50 18.06 2.62
CA SER A 283 -15.22 19.43 2.18
C SER A 283 -13.78 19.88 2.51
N GLU A 284 -12.85 18.92 2.57
CA GLU A 284 -11.44 19.17 2.89
C GLU A 284 -10.64 19.32 1.60
N LEU A 285 -9.96 20.47 1.43
CA LEU A 285 -8.96 20.67 0.39
C LEU A 285 -7.57 20.80 1.01
N PRO A 286 -6.54 20.14 0.44
CA PRO A 286 -5.17 20.33 0.86
C PRO A 286 -4.74 21.79 0.68
N SER A 287 -3.87 22.27 1.57
CA SER A 287 -3.28 23.59 1.43
C SER A 287 -2.45 23.71 0.13
N PRO A 288 -2.26 24.92 -0.42
CA PRO A 288 -1.37 25.14 -1.57
C PRO A 288 0.04 24.60 -1.34
N TRP A 289 0.54 24.65 -0.10
CA TRP A 289 1.83 24.10 0.31
C TRP A 289 1.87 22.58 0.18
N THR A 290 0.74 21.92 0.45
CA THR A 290 0.60 20.48 0.26
C THR A 290 0.77 20.09 -1.20
N TRP A 291 0.20 20.87 -2.14
CA TRP A 291 0.39 20.64 -3.57
C TRP A 291 1.84 20.84 -4.01
N LEU A 292 2.49 21.91 -3.55
CA LEU A 292 3.90 22.18 -3.85
C LEU A 292 4.80 21.04 -3.35
N GLY A 293 4.67 20.68 -2.07
CA GLY A 293 5.47 19.63 -1.46
C GLY A 293 5.17 18.25 -2.05
N ALA A 294 3.90 17.92 -2.29
CA ALA A 294 3.51 16.67 -2.94
C ALA A 294 4.06 16.56 -4.36
N GLY A 295 4.08 17.66 -5.13
CA GLY A 295 4.68 17.72 -6.46
C GLY A 295 6.19 17.43 -6.42
N MET A 296 6.90 18.00 -5.43
CA MET A 296 8.33 17.73 -5.23
C MET A 296 8.59 16.26 -4.87
N ILE A 297 7.85 15.71 -3.90
CA ILE A 297 8.00 14.31 -3.46
C ILE A 297 7.65 13.36 -4.61
N PHE A 298 6.57 13.63 -5.35
CA PHE A 298 6.16 12.87 -6.52
C PHE A 298 7.28 12.85 -7.57
N ALA A 299 7.78 14.03 -7.96
CA ALA A 299 8.83 14.15 -8.98
C ALA A 299 10.10 13.41 -8.58
N SER A 300 10.53 13.53 -7.31
CA SER A 300 11.70 12.80 -6.80
C SER A 300 11.49 11.29 -6.78
N SER A 301 10.36 10.82 -6.27
CA SER A 301 10.06 9.39 -6.16
C SER A 301 9.92 8.77 -7.54
N TYR A 302 9.25 9.45 -8.47
CA TYR A 302 9.12 9.02 -9.86
C TYR A 302 10.48 8.95 -10.57
N TYR A 303 11.32 9.97 -10.41
CA TYR A 303 12.64 10.03 -11.03
C TYR A 303 13.53 8.86 -10.60
N VAL A 304 13.58 8.53 -9.30
CA VAL A 304 14.40 7.40 -8.83
C VAL A 304 13.88 6.06 -9.35
N LEU A 305 12.57 5.84 -9.29
CA LEU A 305 11.95 4.60 -9.80
C LEU A 305 12.25 4.39 -11.29
N PHE A 306 12.23 5.46 -12.08
CA PHE A 306 12.54 5.39 -13.51
C PHE A 306 14.03 5.12 -13.79
N LYS A 307 14.94 5.63 -12.95
CA LYS A 307 16.39 5.48 -13.16
C LYS A 307 16.91 4.12 -12.67
N GLU A 308 16.50 3.64 -11.50
CA GLU A 308 16.91 2.31 -10.99
C GLU A 308 16.57 1.19 -11.97
N SER A 309 15.42 1.30 -12.62
CA SER A 309 14.96 0.32 -13.61
C SER A 309 15.69 0.40 -14.95
N THR A 310 16.33 1.54 -15.25
CA THR A 310 17.21 1.67 -16.43
C THR A 310 18.58 1.04 -16.16
N ASN A 311 19.15 1.28 -14.97
CA ASN A 311 20.43 0.70 -14.58
C ASN A 311 20.36 -0.84 -14.45
N LYS A 312 19.26 -1.40 -13.94
CA LYS A 312 19.07 -2.87 -13.90
C LYS A 312 18.99 -3.51 -15.29
N LYS A 313 18.39 -2.82 -16.25
CA LYS A 313 18.29 -3.32 -17.63
C LYS A 313 19.67 -3.34 -18.29
N ALA A 314 20.43 -2.25 -18.16
CA ALA A 314 21.79 -2.18 -18.69
C ALA A 314 22.72 -3.26 -18.09
N ALA A 315 22.64 -3.51 -16.78
CA ALA A 315 23.42 -4.57 -16.13
C ALA A 315 23.06 -5.99 -16.62
N ASN A 316 21.77 -6.26 -16.81
CA ASN A 316 21.31 -7.56 -17.35
C ASN A 316 21.69 -7.75 -18.82
N ASP A 317 21.68 -6.67 -19.61
CA ASP A 317 22.08 -6.70 -21.02
C ASP A 317 23.61 -6.95 -21.14
N GLU A 318 24.43 -6.37 -20.25
CA GLU A 318 25.88 -6.64 -20.17
C GLU A 318 26.19 -8.09 -19.74
N GLU A 319 25.52 -8.62 -18.72
CA GLU A 319 25.66 -10.02 -18.29
C GLU A 319 25.22 -11.02 -19.38
N GLY A 320 24.19 -10.68 -20.16
CA GLY A 320 23.74 -11.49 -21.30
C GLY A 320 24.70 -11.51 -22.49
N THR A 321 25.51 -10.45 -22.67
CA THR A 321 26.51 -10.38 -23.75
C THR A 321 27.81 -11.12 -23.45
N LEU A 322 28.11 -11.42 -22.19
CA LEU A 322 29.36 -12.09 -21.80
C LEU A 322 29.32 -13.62 -21.85
N GLY A 323 28.15 -14.23 -22.04
CA GLY A 323 27.99 -15.69 -22.13
C GLY A 323 28.40 -16.45 -20.86
N PRO A 324 27.89 -17.68 -20.62
CA PRO A 324 28.37 -18.47 -19.49
C PRO A 324 29.82 -18.88 -19.75
N VAL A 325 30.73 -18.38 -18.93
CA VAL A 325 32.13 -18.86 -18.83
C VAL A 325 32.14 -20.26 -18.21
#